data_AF-A0A8T2DKD6-F1
#
_entry.id   AF-A0A8T2DKD6-F1
#
_cell.length_a   1.000
_cell.length_b   1.000
_cell.length_c   1.000
_cell.angle_alpha   90.00
_cell.angle_beta   90.00
_cell.angle_gamma   90.00
#
_symmetry.space_group_name_H-M   'P 1'
#
loop_
_entity.id
_entity.type
_entity.pdbx_description
1 polymer ?
#
loop_
_entity_poly.entity_id
_entity_poly.type
_entity_poly.pdbx_seq_one_letter_code
_entity_poly.pdbx_strand_id
1 'polypeptide(L)'
;MFLHFWVCLNVDQLFKIRIATTYEMALMVKAEGGNGGKRWDDGFDYEGVTKIYVRGGLEGIQFIKFDYVKDGKTITGPIHGVSGRGLTQTFEINHLQKEYLLSIEGYYDISTGVIQSIQFKTNQQTSDMMGFNEGTKFSLRSMRGRIIGFHGFADKNLYSLRAYYIRIPATKSAMDGGQNTGRGYDHGGDYDGVRKVYVTFDGTSIRNMRVDYDKVGQVECYEYGVKVGTQNQFTINYPYECITSVGGSYADTQPYRCIVLRSLTFKTSNGRTSVFGKETGTTFLLESQGNAIVGFHGRVGSCVDSIGEYYAPFSPYPPPTEKLEGQGGDGGDSWDDGAFLNVKKVCIGQGQFGIVSVKFEYENDASEVVVGDEHGKATLLGYEEFELDYPSEYITSVEACQDKVMGAETGVLTMLRFKTNIRISPSFGLKAGFNFVLEKEGHKINGFHGKSSSMLHQIGIHVIPITE
;
A
#
# COMPACT_ATOMS: atom_id res chain seq x y z
N MET A 1 -9.99 -31.60 51.02
CA MET A 1 -9.49 -32.58 50.04
C MET A 1 -9.59 -31.93 48.66
N PHE A 2 -8.64 -31.07 48.30
CA PHE A 2 -8.53 -30.52 46.94
C PHE A 2 -7.09 -30.75 46.50
N LEU A 3 -6.93 -31.75 45.63
CA LEU A 3 -5.65 -32.20 45.11
C LEU A 3 -5.23 -31.26 43.98
N HIS A 4 -4.02 -30.70 44.11
CA HIS A 4 -3.28 -30.05 43.02
C HIS A 4 -3.06 -31.05 41.87
N PHE A 5 -3.47 -30.70 40.66
CA PHE A 5 -2.97 -31.34 39.44
C PHE A 5 -2.01 -30.38 38.74
N TRP A 6 -0.72 -30.69 38.83
CA TRP A 6 0.34 -30.11 38.03
C TRP A 6 0.36 -30.88 36.71
N VAL A 7 -0.04 -30.25 35.60
CA VAL A 7 0.10 -30.85 34.27
C VAL A 7 1.47 -30.46 33.73
N CYS A 8 2.44 -31.38 33.82
CA CYS A 8 3.70 -31.29 33.09
C CYS A 8 3.44 -31.53 31.60
N LEU A 9 3.37 -30.47 30.80
CA LEU A 9 3.43 -30.57 29.33
C LEU A 9 4.89 -30.78 28.91
N ASN A 10 5.14 -31.79 28.08
CA ASN A 10 6.49 -32.08 27.56
C ASN A 10 6.87 -31.09 26.43
N VAL A 11 8.16 -30.96 26.12
CA VAL A 11 8.72 -29.96 25.19
C VAL A 11 8.06 -30.00 23.81
N ASP A 12 7.69 -31.18 23.30
CA ASP A 12 6.97 -31.33 22.01
C ASP A 12 5.50 -30.86 22.07
N GLN A 13 4.83 -30.99 23.21
CA GLN A 13 3.48 -30.44 23.40
C GLN A 13 3.52 -28.94 23.60
N LEU A 14 4.55 -28.41 24.29
CA LEU A 14 4.82 -26.98 24.33
C LEU A 14 5.21 -26.45 22.95
N PHE A 15 5.96 -27.19 22.13
CA PHE A 15 6.25 -26.84 20.74
C PHE A 15 4.97 -26.83 19.89
N LYS A 16 4.11 -27.85 20.00
CA LYS A 16 2.81 -27.89 19.30
C LYS A 16 1.82 -26.82 19.78
N ILE A 17 1.83 -26.43 21.06
CA ILE A 17 0.98 -25.35 21.59
C ILE A 17 1.55 -23.97 21.21
N ARG A 18 2.89 -23.82 21.14
CA ARG A 18 3.58 -22.61 20.67
C ARG A 18 3.48 -22.43 19.14
N ILE A 19 3.40 -23.55 18.41
CA ILE A 19 3.01 -23.60 17.00
C ILE A 19 1.51 -23.27 16.88
N ALA A 20 0.62 -23.87 17.67
CA ALA A 20 -0.82 -23.55 17.59
C ALA A 20 -1.17 -22.09 17.90
N THR A 21 -0.38 -21.39 18.74
CA THR A 21 -0.54 -19.95 19.03
C THR A 21 0.11 -19.02 18.00
N THR A 22 0.89 -19.54 17.05
CA THR A 22 1.41 -18.79 15.90
C THR A 22 0.63 -19.03 14.60
N TYR A 23 -0.40 -19.90 14.64
CA TYR A 23 -1.19 -20.36 13.48
C TYR A 23 -2.65 -19.84 13.47
N GLU A 24 -3.02 -18.93 14.36
CA GLU A 24 -4.15 -18.04 14.08
C GLU A 24 -3.63 -16.92 13.18
N MET A 25 -4.36 -16.61 12.09
CA MET A 25 -4.05 -15.58 11.07
C MET A 25 -3.47 -16.09 9.75
N ALA A 26 -3.92 -17.26 9.27
CA ALA A 26 -4.17 -17.34 7.83
C ALA A 26 -5.26 -16.31 7.51
N LEU A 27 -4.87 -15.12 7.08
CA LEU A 27 -5.78 -14.02 6.80
C LEU A 27 -6.63 -14.40 5.57
N MET A 28 -7.88 -14.80 5.81
CA MET A 28 -8.83 -15.12 4.76
C MET A 28 -9.30 -13.81 4.10
N VAL A 29 -8.74 -13.48 2.94
CA VAL A 29 -9.27 -12.43 2.06
C VAL A 29 -10.56 -12.95 1.39
N LYS A 30 -11.52 -12.07 1.10
CA LYS A 30 -12.75 -12.40 0.36
C LYS A 30 -12.42 -13.12 -0.96
N ALA A 31 -13.36 -13.90 -1.50
CA ALA A 31 -13.21 -14.43 -2.84
C ALA A 31 -13.08 -13.27 -3.82
N GLU A 32 -11.99 -13.25 -4.57
CA GLU A 32 -11.87 -12.48 -5.80
C GLU A 32 -12.14 -13.45 -6.95
N GLY A 33 -13.10 -13.10 -7.81
CA GLY A 33 -13.64 -13.94 -8.89
C GLY A 33 -15.00 -14.60 -8.60
N GLY A 34 -15.48 -15.45 -9.51
CA GLY A 34 -16.81 -16.07 -9.43
C GLY A 34 -16.86 -17.35 -8.57
N ASN A 35 -18.04 -17.71 -8.05
CA ASN A 35 -18.28 -19.00 -7.37
C ASN A 35 -18.48 -20.18 -8.36
N GLY A 36 -17.95 -20.08 -9.58
CA GLY A 36 -18.07 -21.09 -10.62
C GLY A 36 -17.10 -22.26 -10.43
N GLY A 37 -17.48 -23.46 -10.86
CA GLY A 37 -16.60 -24.63 -10.88
C GLY A 37 -16.46 -25.38 -9.54
N LYS A 38 -15.43 -26.22 -9.44
CA LYS A 38 -15.15 -27.06 -8.28
C LYS A 38 -14.14 -26.38 -7.36
N ARG A 39 -14.40 -26.42 -6.05
CA ARG A 39 -13.44 -25.94 -5.05
C ARG A 39 -12.19 -26.82 -5.07
N TRP A 40 -11.03 -26.18 -4.95
CA TRP A 40 -9.74 -26.83 -4.76
C TRP A 40 -8.95 -26.11 -3.65
N ASP A 41 -8.02 -26.83 -3.03
CA ASP A 41 -7.23 -26.37 -1.89
C ASP A 41 -5.94 -27.19 -1.82
N ASP A 42 -4.79 -26.54 -2.01
CA ASP A 42 -3.49 -27.22 -1.96
C ASP A 42 -2.97 -27.36 -0.52
N GLY A 43 -3.60 -26.69 0.45
CA GLY A 43 -3.15 -26.63 1.84
C GLY A 43 -2.18 -25.48 2.14
N PHE A 44 -1.78 -25.39 3.41
CA PHE A 44 -0.97 -24.31 3.97
C PHE A 44 0.25 -24.81 4.76
N ASP A 45 0.60 -26.09 4.64
CA ASP A 45 1.69 -26.73 5.37
C ASP A 45 3.02 -26.70 4.60
N TYR A 46 3.17 -25.72 3.70
CA TYR A 46 4.37 -25.48 2.90
C TYR A 46 5.20 -24.32 3.46
N GLU A 47 6.49 -24.31 3.15
CA GLU A 47 7.39 -23.21 3.48
C GLU A 47 7.24 -22.05 2.49
N GLY A 48 6.85 -22.33 1.25
CA GLY A 48 6.66 -21.36 0.18
C GLY A 48 6.46 -22.00 -1.21
N VAL A 49 6.36 -21.15 -2.24
CA VAL A 49 6.08 -21.53 -3.63
C VAL A 49 7.35 -21.40 -4.46
N THR A 50 7.79 -22.45 -5.16
CA THR A 50 9.05 -22.45 -5.94
C THR A 50 8.85 -22.25 -7.44
N LYS A 51 7.70 -22.66 -7.98
CA LYS A 51 7.40 -22.50 -9.40
C LYS A 51 5.91 -22.42 -9.63
N ILE A 52 5.51 -21.54 -10.54
CA ILE A 52 4.11 -21.30 -10.89
C ILE A 52 3.94 -21.56 -12.37
N TYR A 53 2.85 -22.22 -12.74
CA TYR A 53 2.47 -22.49 -14.12
C TYR A 53 1.09 -21.91 -14.36
N VAL A 54 0.98 -21.05 -15.36
CA VAL A 54 -0.29 -20.42 -15.75
C VAL A 54 -0.55 -20.72 -17.21
N ARG A 55 -1.73 -21.25 -17.53
CA ARG A 55 -2.15 -21.48 -18.91
C ARG A 55 -3.25 -20.52 -19.33
N GLY A 56 -2.97 -19.70 -20.33
CA GLY A 56 -3.99 -18.88 -21.00
C GLY A 56 -4.74 -19.69 -22.07
N GLY A 57 -6.06 -19.54 -22.11
CA GLY A 57 -6.95 -20.01 -23.17
C GLY A 57 -7.69 -18.85 -23.83
N LEU A 58 -8.72 -19.15 -24.63
CA LEU A 58 -9.52 -18.13 -25.35
C LEU A 58 -10.46 -17.32 -24.46
N GLU A 59 -10.85 -17.87 -23.30
CA GLU A 59 -11.85 -17.28 -22.40
C GLU A 59 -11.23 -16.78 -21.07
N GLY A 60 -9.90 -16.75 -20.99
CA GLY A 60 -9.14 -16.42 -19.78
C GLY A 60 -8.15 -17.53 -19.38
N ILE A 61 -7.80 -17.58 -18.09
CA ILE A 61 -6.88 -18.57 -17.54
C ILE A 61 -7.57 -19.93 -17.44
N GLN A 62 -7.07 -20.91 -18.20
CA GLN A 62 -7.58 -22.29 -18.22
C GLN A 62 -7.17 -23.07 -16.99
N PHE A 63 -5.89 -22.98 -16.61
CA PHE A 63 -5.40 -23.64 -15.40
C PHE A 63 -4.28 -22.86 -14.72
N ILE A 64 -4.17 -23.12 -13.41
CA ILE A 64 -3.01 -22.79 -12.61
C ILE A 64 -2.47 -24.03 -11.89
N LYS A 65 -1.16 -24.07 -11.69
CA LYS A 65 -0.45 -25.13 -10.96
C LYS A 65 0.73 -24.52 -10.23
N PHE A 66 1.07 -25.10 -9.07
CA PHE A 66 2.18 -24.66 -8.24
C PHE A 66 3.09 -25.83 -7.88
N ASP A 67 4.39 -25.57 -7.83
CA ASP A 67 5.35 -26.39 -7.11
C ASP A 67 5.69 -25.65 -5.80
N TYR A 68 5.71 -26.37 -4.69
CA TYR A 68 5.92 -25.86 -3.33
C TYR A 68 7.22 -26.37 -2.72
N VAL A 69 7.67 -25.74 -1.64
CA VAL A 69 8.75 -26.24 -0.78
C VAL A 69 8.16 -26.79 0.52
N LYS A 70 8.52 -28.03 0.86
CA LYS A 70 8.16 -28.67 2.12
C LYS A 70 9.29 -29.53 2.64
N ASP A 71 9.70 -29.32 3.88
CA ASP A 71 10.84 -29.99 4.52
C ASP A 71 12.11 -29.90 3.64
N GLY A 72 12.33 -28.71 3.06
CA GLY A 72 13.44 -28.43 2.12
C GLY A 72 13.38 -29.15 0.76
N LYS A 73 12.27 -29.82 0.42
CA LYS A 73 12.08 -30.52 -0.87
C LYS A 73 11.00 -29.86 -1.71
N THR A 74 11.15 -29.94 -3.04
CA THR A 74 10.11 -29.50 -3.97
C THR A 74 8.99 -30.53 -4.05
N ILE A 75 7.75 -30.07 -3.85
CA ILE A 75 6.53 -30.86 -3.99
C ILE A 75 5.70 -30.29 -5.14
N THR A 76 5.37 -31.12 -6.11
CA THR A 76 4.52 -30.72 -7.24
C THR A 76 3.04 -30.80 -6.89
N GLY A 77 2.34 -29.68 -6.98
CA GLY A 77 0.90 -29.60 -6.79
C GLY A 77 0.09 -30.05 -8.02
N PRO A 78 -1.22 -30.28 -7.84
CA PRO A 78 -2.14 -30.65 -8.92
C PRO A 78 -2.41 -29.48 -9.88
N ILE A 79 -2.98 -29.80 -11.05
CA ILE A 79 -3.49 -28.80 -11.99
C ILE A 79 -4.90 -28.41 -11.57
N HIS A 80 -5.15 -27.10 -11.45
CA HIS A 80 -6.48 -26.55 -11.15
C HIS A 80 -7.06 -25.90 -12.39
N GLY A 81 -7.96 -26.62 -13.06
CA GLY A 81 -8.53 -26.24 -14.35
C GLY A 81 -8.41 -27.37 -15.39
N VAL A 82 -8.38 -27.03 -16.68
CA VAL A 82 -8.16 -28.00 -17.77
C VAL A 82 -6.90 -27.71 -18.57
N SER A 83 -6.21 -28.77 -18.98
CA SER A 83 -5.09 -28.67 -19.93
C SER A 83 -5.62 -28.81 -21.36
N GLY A 84 -6.07 -27.70 -21.95
CA GLY A 84 -6.64 -27.61 -23.31
C GLY A 84 -5.64 -27.13 -24.36
N ARG A 85 -6.09 -26.48 -25.44
CA ARG A 85 -5.22 -25.65 -26.33
C ARG A 85 -4.96 -24.29 -25.70
N GLY A 86 -3.73 -23.78 -25.81
CA GLY A 86 -3.27 -22.56 -25.12
C GLY A 86 -1.75 -22.50 -24.94
N LEU A 87 -1.28 -21.40 -24.34
CA LEU A 87 0.14 -21.19 -23.98
C LEU A 87 0.30 -21.31 -22.47
N THR A 88 1.28 -22.11 -22.03
CA THR A 88 1.66 -22.19 -20.61
C THR A 88 2.89 -21.33 -20.38
N GLN A 89 2.75 -20.34 -19.51
CA GLN A 89 3.84 -19.52 -18.99
C GLN A 89 4.24 -20.02 -17.61
N THR A 90 5.50 -19.79 -17.23
CA THR A 90 6.03 -20.20 -15.94
C THR A 90 6.75 -19.07 -15.25
N PHE A 91 6.67 -19.04 -13.93
CA PHE A 91 7.42 -18.12 -13.08
C PHE A 91 8.14 -18.91 -11.98
N GLU A 92 9.46 -18.73 -11.90
CA GLU A 92 10.30 -19.44 -10.92
C GLU A 92 10.67 -18.51 -9.77
N ILE A 93 10.69 -19.06 -8.55
CA ILE A 93 10.98 -18.34 -7.32
C ILE A 93 12.13 -19.07 -6.62
N ASN A 94 13.25 -18.37 -6.47
CA ASN A 94 14.50 -18.94 -5.96
C ASN A 94 14.58 -18.93 -4.43
N HIS A 95 14.06 -19.98 -3.80
CA HIS A 95 14.14 -20.15 -2.34
C HIS A 95 15.56 -20.17 -1.79
N LEU A 96 16.56 -20.61 -2.57
CA LEU A 96 17.96 -20.62 -2.14
C LEU A 96 18.52 -19.20 -1.96
N GLN A 97 17.99 -18.24 -2.72
CA GLN A 97 18.32 -16.82 -2.59
C GLN A 97 17.39 -16.07 -1.63
N LYS A 98 16.60 -16.80 -0.82
CA LYS A 98 15.57 -16.23 0.07
C LYS A 98 14.54 -15.37 -0.69
N GLU A 99 14.23 -15.75 -1.93
CA GLU A 99 13.11 -15.20 -2.68
C GLU A 99 11.80 -15.85 -2.21
N TYR A 100 10.74 -15.05 -2.06
CA TYR A 100 9.42 -15.52 -1.67
C TYR A 100 8.32 -14.66 -2.28
N LEU A 101 7.17 -15.29 -2.51
CA LEU A 101 6.01 -14.64 -3.11
C LEU A 101 5.32 -13.71 -2.10
N LEU A 102 5.12 -12.44 -2.48
CA LEU A 102 4.50 -11.41 -1.64
C LEU A 102 3.04 -11.18 -2.02
N SER A 103 2.76 -11.07 -3.31
CA SER A 103 1.44 -10.69 -3.79
C SER A 103 1.14 -11.17 -5.20
N ILE A 104 -0.14 -11.11 -5.53
CA ILE A 104 -0.70 -11.39 -6.84
C ILE A 104 -1.56 -10.21 -7.23
N GLU A 105 -1.42 -9.76 -8.47
CA GLU A 105 -2.36 -8.86 -9.12
C GLU A 105 -2.99 -9.59 -10.31
N GLY A 106 -4.20 -9.24 -10.67
CA GLY A 106 -4.83 -9.84 -11.85
C GLY A 106 -6.12 -9.15 -12.22
N TYR A 107 -6.75 -9.67 -13.26
CA TYR A 107 -8.05 -9.20 -13.75
C TYR A 107 -9.00 -10.38 -13.89
N TYR A 108 -10.29 -10.16 -13.62
CA TYR A 108 -11.34 -11.14 -13.88
C TYR A 108 -12.49 -10.50 -14.64
N ASP A 109 -13.14 -11.30 -15.48
CA ASP A 109 -14.34 -10.87 -16.17
C ASP A 109 -15.51 -10.89 -15.17
N ILE A 110 -16.16 -9.74 -14.96
CA ILE A 110 -17.21 -9.61 -13.94
C ILE A 110 -18.48 -10.41 -14.28
N SER A 111 -18.72 -10.69 -15.56
CA SER A 111 -19.93 -11.36 -16.04
C SER A 111 -19.87 -12.89 -15.85
N THR A 112 -18.70 -13.47 -16.09
CA THR A 112 -18.42 -14.91 -16.03
C THR A 112 -17.72 -15.31 -14.73
N GLY A 113 -17.04 -14.36 -14.08
CA GLY A 113 -16.17 -14.59 -12.94
C GLY A 113 -14.86 -15.28 -13.28
N VAL A 114 -14.50 -15.42 -14.56
CA VAL A 114 -13.26 -16.10 -14.98
C VAL A 114 -12.07 -15.14 -14.85
N ILE A 115 -10.98 -15.63 -14.26
CA ILE A 115 -9.72 -14.88 -14.19
C ILE A 115 -9.14 -14.75 -15.60
N GLN A 116 -8.90 -13.53 -16.04
CA GLN A 116 -8.41 -13.17 -17.37
C GLN A 116 -6.89 -13.08 -17.42
N SER A 117 -6.28 -12.45 -16.42
CA SER A 117 -4.82 -12.40 -16.27
C SER A 117 -4.35 -12.37 -14.84
N ILE A 118 -3.08 -12.75 -14.63
CA ILE A 118 -2.42 -12.83 -13.33
C ILE A 118 -0.95 -12.43 -13.46
N GLN A 119 -0.46 -11.65 -12.50
CA GLN A 119 0.93 -11.28 -12.28
C GLN A 119 1.35 -11.61 -10.84
N PHE A 120 2.58 -12.08 -10.69
CA PHE A 120 3.15 -12.48 -9.40
C PHE A 120 4.28 -11.54 -9.01
N LYS A 121 4.29 -11.08 -7.76
CA LYS A 121 5.35 -10.21 -7.22
C LYS A 121 6.03 -10.88 -6.04
N THR A 122 7.35 -10.99 -6.11
CA THR A 122 8.22 -11.46 -5.02
C THR A 122 8.94 -10.29 -4.37
N ASN A 123 9.73 -10.58 -3.34
CA ASN A 123 10.65 -9.59 -2.75
C ASN A 123 11.85 -9.24 -3.65
N GLN A 124 12.01 -9.85 -4.83
CA GLN A 124 13.15 -9.63 -5.72
C GLN A 124 12.75 -9.24 -7.14
N GLN A 125 11.59 -9.67 -7.61
CA GLN A 125 11.16 -9.45 -8.99
C GLN A 125 9.64 -9.50 -9.12
N THR A 126 9.16 -9.07 -10.29
CA THR A 126 7.76 -9.17 -10.69
C THR A 126 7.71 -9.93 -12.01
N SER A 127 6.77 -10.87 -12.14
CA SER A 127 6.57 -11.61 -13.38
C SER A 127 5.95 -10.71 -14.45
N ASP A 128 6.00 -11.14 -15.71
CA ASP A 128 5.10 -10.61 -16.73
C ASP A 128 3.64 -10.87 -16.34
N MET A 129 2.74 -10.03 -16.84
CA MET A 129 1.30 -10.25 -16.71
C MET A 129 0.87 -11.35 -17.67
N MET A 130 0.35 -12.46 -17.13
CA MET A 130 0.02 -13.66 -17.89
C MET A 130 -1.49 -13.71 -18.15
N GLY A 131 -1.91 -13.59 -19.42
CA GLY A 131 -3.33 -13.65 -19.82
C GLY A 131 -3.78 -12.42 -20.59
N PHE A 132 -5.08 -12.09 -20.54
CA PHE A 132 -5.66 -10.88 -21.13
C PHE A 132 -5.91 -9.83 -20.04
N ASN A 133 -5.40 -8.61 -20.23
CA ASN A 133 -5.47 -7.53 -19.23
C ASN A 133 -6.79 -6.77 -19.34
N GLU A 134 -7.89 -7.51 -19.28
CA GLU A 134 -9.24 -7.01 -19.47
C GLU A 134 -10.12 -7.43 -18.27
N GLY A 135 -11.07 -6.57 -17.91
CA GLY A 135 -12.02 -6.82 -16.83
C GLY A 135 -11.69 -6.07 -15.54
N THR A 136 -12.17 -6.62 -14.42
CA THR A 136 -12.07 -6.01 -13.10
C THR A 136 -10.76 -6.42 -12.41
N LYS A 137 -9.95 -5.44 -11.99
CA LYS A 137 -8.70 -5.67 -11.29
C LYS A 137 -8.95 -6.27 -9.90
N PHE A 138 -8.11 -7.22 -9.49
CA PHE A 138 -8.04 -7.76 -8.13
C PHE A 138 -6.60 -7.84 -7.63
N SER A 139 -6.42 -7.94 -6.31
CA SER A 139 -5.12 -8.11 -5.68
C SER A 139 -5.21 -9.05 -4.48
N LEU A 140 -4.27 -9.99 -4.39
CA LEU A 140 -4.06 -10.86 -3.24
C LEU A 140 -2.73 -10.47 -2.61
N ARG A 141 -2.77 -9.81 -1.45
CA ARG A 141 -1.58 -9.41 -0.70
C ARG A 141 -1.84 -9.48 0.80
N SER A 142 -0.76 -9.53 1.57
CA SER A 142 -0.77 -9.35 3.02
C SER A 142 0.30 -8.34 3.41
N MET A 143 0.03 -7.46 4.38
CA MET A 143 0.95 -6.39 4.77
C MET A 143 2.33 -6.92 5.18
N ARG A 144 2.34 -7.98 6.00
CA ARG A 144 3.54 -8.59 6.58
C ARG A 144 3.62 -10.10 6.31
N GLY A 145 2.93 -10.57 5.28
CA GLY A 145 2.81 -11.98 4.97
C GLY A 145 3.50 -12.34 3.66
N ARG A 146 4.11 -13.51 3.61
CA ARG A 146 4.46 -14.17 2.35
C ARG A 146 3.48 -15.29 2.04
N ILE A 147 3.24 -15.54 0.76
CA ILE A 147 2.32 -16.57 0.30
C ILE A 147 3.00 -17.95 0.37
N ILE A 148 2.31 -18.92 0.96
CA ILE A 148 2.81 -20.29 1.13
C ILE A 148 1.91 -21.36 0.49
N GLY A 149 0.68 -21.03 0.15
CA GLY A 149 -0.27 -22.00 -0.41
C GLY A 149 -1.42 -21.30 -1.10
N PHE A 150 -2.22 -22.08 -1.83
CA PHE A 150 -3.34 -21.55 -2.59
C PHE A 150 -4.59 -22.41 -2.47
N HIS A 151 -5.73 -21.76 -2.64
CA HIS A 151 -7.01 -22.43 -2.78
C HIS A 151 -7.93 -21.58 -3.67
N GLY A 152 -9.01 -22.16 -4.19
CA GLY A 152 -9.87 -21.44 -5.12
C GLY A 152 -10.95 -22.29 -5.72
N PHE A 153 -11.45 -21.86 -6.88
CA PHE A 153 -12.43 -22.58 -7.67
C PHE A 153 -12.00 -22.64 -9.13
N ALA A 154 -12.11 -23.83 -9.73
CA ALA A 154 -11.76 -24.07 -11.12
C ALA A 154 -12.64 -25.16 -11.73
N ASP A 155 -12.87 -25.08 -13.03
CA ASP A 155 -13.42 -26.18 -13.84
C ASP A 155 -12.79 -26.14 -15.23
N LYS A 156 -13.49 -25.64 -16.25
CA LYS A 156 -12.88 -25.35 -17.58
C LYS A 156 -11.90 -24.17 -17.55
N ASN A 157 -12.13 -23.21 -16.66
CA ASN A 157 -11.27 -22.07 -16.43
C ASN A 157 -11.05 -21.89 -14.92
N LEU A 158 -10.10 -21.05 -14.56
CA LEU A 158 -9.86 -20.60 -13.19
C LEU A 158 -10.84 -19.48 -12.86
N TYR A 159 -11.73 -19.71 -11.90
CA TYR A 159 -12.75 -18.74 -11.49
C TYR A 159 -12.33 -17.90 -10.30
N SER A 160 -11.54 -18.46 -9.39
CA SER A 160 -11.03 -17.71 -8.26
C SER A 160 -9.71 -18.28 -7.76
N LEU A 161 -8.92 -17.39 -7.18
CA LEU A 161 -7.65 -17.70 -6.55
C LEU A 161 -7.59 -16.97 -5.21
N ARG A 162 -7.14 -17.69 -4.19
CA ARG A 162 -6.87 -17.18 -2.85
C ARG A 162 -5.58 -17.78 -2.35
N ALA A 163 -4.96 -17.12 -1.39
CA ALA A 163 -3.65 -17.47 -0.89
C ALA A 163 -3.65 -17.66 0.63
N TYR A 164 -2.85 -18.62 1.09
CA TYR A 164 -2.45 -18.74 2.48
C TYR A 164 -1.18 -17.93 2.72
N TYR A 165 -1.17 -17.18 3.82
CA TYR A 165 -0.05 -16.32 4.19
C TYR A 165 0.59 -16.80 5.49
N ILE A 166 1.90 -16.66 5.60
CA ILE A 166 2.63 -16.72 6.87
C ILE A 166 3.33 -15.40 7.13
N ARG A 167 3.31 -14.96 8.40
CA ARG A 167 3.95 -13.72 8.82
C ARG A 167 5.47 -13.79 8.60
N ILE A 168 6.03 -12.75 8.01
CA ILE A 168 7.48 -12.60 7.82
C ILE A 168 8.09 -12.15 9.16
N PRO A 169 9.06 -12.90 9.71
CA PRO A 169 9.73 -12.51 10.96
C PRO A 169 10.42 -11.15 10.84
N ALA A 170 10.32 -10.35 11.90
CA ALA A 170 11.05 -9.09 11.97
C ALA A 170 12.53 -9.32 12.29
N THR A 171 13.38 -8.45 11.79
CA THR A 171 14.81 -8.41 12.11
C THR A 171 15.08 -7.31 13.12
N LYS A 172 15.85 -7.63 14.16
CA LYS A 172 16.25 -6.69 15.20
C LYS A 172 17.52 -5.94 14.79
N SER A 173 17.50 -4.61 14.82
CA SER A 173 18.67 -3.78 14.55
C SER A 173 19.60 -3.66 15.77
N ALA A 174 20.79 -3.09 15.56
CA ALA A 174 21.55 -2.47 16.66
C ALA A 174 20.80 -1.24 17.20
N MET A 175 21.15 -0.77 18.41
CA MET A 175 20.58 0.44 19.00
C MET A 175 21.59 1.59 18.95
N ASP A 176 21.10 2.83 18.79
CA ASP A 176 21.87 4.07 18.80
C ASP A 176 21.60 4.88 20.07
N GLY A 177 22.63 5.56 20.58
CA GLY A 177 22.60 6.29 21.85
C GLY A 177 23.33 5.57 22.99
N GLY A 178 22.90 5.80 24.23
CA GLY A 178 23.51 5.27 25.44
C GLY A 178 23.39 3.75 25.56
N GLN A 179 24.50 3.03 25.40
CA GLN A 179 24.53 1.55 25.42
C GLN A 179 24.62 0.96 26.84
N ASN A 180 25.16 1.73 27.78
CA ASN A 180 25.56 1.24 29.11
C ASN A 180 24.75 1.86 30.26
N THR A 181 23.85 2.80 29.97
CA THR A 181 23.05 3.51 30.97
C THR A 181 21.57 3.11 30.87
N GLY A 182 20.81 3.36 31.94
CA GLY A 182 19.39 3.01 31.97
C GLY A 182 19.12 1.50 32.03
N ARG A 183 17.84 1.14 32.09
CA ARG A 183 17.36 -0.26 31.98
C ARG A 183 16.97 -0.56 30.53
N GLY A 184 17.25 -1.77 30.06
CA GLY A 184 16.84 -2.21 28.73
C GLY A 184 15.32 -2.35 28.62
N TYR A 185 14.78 -2.00 27.46
CA TYR A 185 13.42 -2.31 27.05
C TYR A 185 13.42 -2.97 25.67
N ASP A 186 12.43 -3.82 25.42
CA ASP A 186 12.28 -4.53 24.15
C ASP A 186 10.80 -4.82 23.93
N HIS A 187 10.20 -4.23 22.91
CA HIS A 187 8.81 -4.49 22.57
C HIS A 187 8.67 -5.76 21.73
N GLY A 188 9.76 -6.23 21.09
CA GLY A 188 9.69 -7.22 20.02
C GLY A 188 9.22 -6.63 18.68
N GLY A 189 9.12 -7.49 17.68
CA GLY A 189 8.73 -7.14 16.29
C GLY A 189 7.51 -7.89 15.77
N ASP A 190 6.66 -8.40 16.67
CA ASP A 190 5.47 -9.20 16.36
C ASP A 190 4.18 -8.34 16.25
N TYR A 191 4.32 -7.12 15.72
CA TYR A 191 3.21 -6.18 15.52
C TYR A 191 2.94 -5.95 14.04
N ASP A 192 1.68 -5.89 13.64
CA ASP A 192 1.34 -5.68 12.23
C ASP A 192 1.81 -4.30 11.72
N GLY A 193 1.84 -3.29 12.59
CA GLY A 193 2.42 -1.97 12.28
C GLY A 193 2.39 -1.01 13.47
N VAL A 194 2.87 0.21 13.25
CA VAL A 194 2.81 1.31 14.22
C VAL A 194 1.63 2.22 13.88
N ARG A 195 0.76 2.51 14.85
CA ARG A 195 -0.39 3.43 14.68
C ARG A 195 -0.07 4.83 15.16
N LYS A 196 0.59 4.96 16.32
CA LYS A 196 0.93 6.27 16.91
C LYS A 196 2.24 6.21 17.67
N VAL A 197 2.97 7.32 17.64
CA VAL A 197 4.15 7.57 18.48
C VAL A 197 3.91 8.83 19.29
N TYR A 198 4.23 8.79 20.58
CA TYR A 198 4.23 9.96 21.45
C TYR A 198 5.64 10.15 21.98
N VAL A 199 6.13 11.38 21.95
CA VAL A 199 7.47 11.73 22.42
C VAL A 199 7.36 12.93 23.35
N THR A 200 7.89 12.81 24.56
CA THR A 200 7.96 13.91 25.53
C THR A 200 9.37 14.49 25.57
N PHE A 201 9.47 15.80 25.37
CA PHE A 201 10.72 16.55 25.35
C PHE A 201 10.69 17.70 26.35
N ASP A 202 11.73 17.85 27.17
CA ASP A 202 11.79 18.87 28.23
C ASP A 202 12.53 20.16 27.82
N GLY A 203 12.87 20.31 26.55
CA GLY A 203 13.73 21.41 26.07
C GLY A 203 15.20 21.02 25.97
N THR A 204 15.60 19.89 26.56
CA THR A 204 16.99 19.39 26.53
C THR A 204 17.10 17.97 25.99
N SER A 205 16.25 17.04 26.42
CA SER A 205 16.41 15.62 26.13
C SER A 205 15.05 14.95 25.92
N ILE A 206 15.04 13.83 25.20
CA ILE A 206 13.84 13.00 25.10
C ILE A 206 13.64 12.28 26.44
N ARG A 207 12.53 12.58 27.12
CA ARG A 207 12.26 12.11 28.49
C ARG A 207 11.38 10.88 28.53
N ASN A 208 10.46 10.75 27.57
CA ASN A 208 9.53 9.64 27.47
C ASN A 208 9.19 9.38 26.00
N MET A 209 8.94 8.11 25.71
CA MET A 209 8.39 7.68 24.44
C MET A 209 7.30 6.64 24.71
N ARG A 210 6.21 6.75 23.95
CA ARG A 210 5.12 5.77 23.91
C ARG A 210 4.85 5.40 22.46
N VAL A 211 4.55 4.13 22.22
CA VAL A 211 4.18 3.63 20.90
C VAL A 211 2.92 2.79 21.02
N ASP A 212 1.94 3.12 20.19
CA ASP A 212 0.73 2.34 20.00
C ASP A 212 0.92 1.48 18.73
N TYR A 213 0.98 0.17 18.91
CA TYR A 213 1.12 -0.82 17.84
C TYR A 213 -0.22 -1.42 17.45
N ASP A 214 -0.34 -1.83 16.19
CA ASP A 214 -1.39 -2.73 15.75
C ASP A 214 -0.97 -4.19 15.96
N LYS A 215 -1.83 -4.97 16.59
CA LYS A 215 -1.72 -6.42 16.64
C LYS A 215 -3.08 -7.04 16.38
N VAL A 216 -3.28 -7.57 15.17
CA VAL A 216 -4.55 -8.19 14.76
C VAL A 216 -5.73 -7.21 14.91
N GLY A 217 -5.52 -5.95 14.53
CA GLY A 217 -6.52 -4.88 14.64
C GLY A 217 -6.71 -4.32 16.06
N GLN A 218 -6.10 -4.93 17.08
CA GLN A 218 -6.10 -4.42 18.46
C GLN A 218 -4.90 -3.49 18.68
N VAL A 219 -5.03 -2.59 19.66
CA VAL A 219 -3.96 -1.67 20.03
C VAL A 219 -3.19 -2.21 21.23
N GLU A 220 -1.90 -2.48 21.04
CA GLU A 220 -0.97 -2.73 22.13
C GLU A 220 -0.09 -1.49 22.36
N CYS A 221 0.04 -1.07 23.62
CA CYS A 221 0.72 0.17 23.98
C CYS A 221 1.94 -0.12 24.86
N TYR A 222 3.08 0.47 24.49
CA TYR A 222 4.30 0.44 25.28
C TYR A 222 4.76 1.86 25.58
N GLU A 223 5.03 2.14 26.85
CA GLU A 223 5.43 3.45 27.32
C GLU A 223 6.56 3.34 28.34
N TYR A 224 7.57 4.21 28.21
CA TYR A 224 8.72 4.26 29.10
C TYR A 224 9.25 5.67 29.26
N GLY A 225 10.12 5.85 30.26
CA GLY A 225 10.68 7.14 30.63
C GLY A 225 9.74 7.93 31.55
N VAL A 226 10.01 9.23 31.69
CA VAL A 226 9.27 10.11 32.60
C VAL A 226 8.59 11.22 31.79
N LYS A 227 7.32 11.49 32.05
CA LYS A 227 6.53 12.55 31.38
C LYS A 227 6.85 13.94 31.92
N VAL A 228 8.09 14.38 31.77
CA VAL A 228 8.54 15.74 32.11
C VAL A 228 8.77 16.49 30.82
N GLY A 229 8.09 17.63 30.65
CA GLY A 229 8.18 18.46 29.45
C GLY A 229 6.91 18.47 28.60
N THR A 230 7.06 18.80 27.31
CA THR A 230 5.96 18.86 26.35
C THR A 230 5.86 17.52 25.61
N GLN A 231 4.68 16.91 25.62
CA GLN A 231 4.39 15.70 24.85
C GLN A 231 3.82 16.10 23.48
N ASN A 232 4.40 15.55 22.43
CA ASN A 232 3.89 15.64 21.07
C ASN A 232 3.56 14.25 20.55
N GLN A 233 2.64 14.16 19.60
CA GLN A 233 2.22 12.90 19.00
C GLN A 233 2.42 12.91 17.48
N PHE A 234 2.66 11.75 16.91
CA PHE A 234 2.70 11.50 15.48
C PHE A 234 1.79 10.32 15.17
N THR A 235 0.73 10.57 14.40
CA THR A 235 -0.25 9.55 14.00
C THR A 235 0.12 9.03 12.63
N ILE A 236 0.16 7.72 12.48
CA ILE A 236 0.44 7.01 11.24
C ILE A 236 -0.90 6.52 10.69
N ASN A 237 -1.15 6.73 9.39
CA ASN A 237 -2.35 6.24 8.71
C ASN A 237 -2.29 4.74 8.42
N TYR A 238 -2.15 3.94 9.47
CA TYR A 238 -2.16 2.48 9.36
C TYR A 238 -3.57 1.98 8.95
N PRO A 239 -3.73 1.03 8.00
CA PRO A 239 -2.70 0.20 7.36
C PRO A 239 -2.14 0.73 6.02
N TYR A 240 -2.46 1.97 5.65
CA TYR A 240 -2.12 2.58 4.35
C TYR A 240 -0.77 3.31 4.36
N GLU A 241 -0.19 3.47 5.55
CA GLU A 241 1.08 4.13 5.77
C GLU A 241 1.86 3.39 6.87
N CYS A 242 3.18 3.39 6.74
CA CYS A 242 4.08 2.82 7.74
C CYS A 242 5.30 3.72 7.96
N ILE A 243 6.02 3.50 9.06
CA ILE A 243 7.30 4.18 9.33
C ILE A 243 8.40 3.44 8.59
N THR A 244 9.20 4.15 7.80
CA THR A 244 10.28 3.57 6.96
C THR A 244 11.67 3.85 7.54
N SER A 245 11.82 4.91 8.34
CA SER A 245 13.07 5.21 9.02
C SER A 245 12.86 5.99 10.31
N VAL A 246 13.77 5.81 11.26
CA VAL A 246 13.92 6.66 12.45
C VAL A 246 15.35 7.19 12.52
N GLY A 247 15.50 8.49 12.35
CA GLY A 247 16.74 9.21 12.64
C GLY A 247 16.68 9.95 13.95
N GLY A 248 17.75 10.65 14.28
CA GLY A 248 17.79 11.50 15.46
C GLY A 248 19.21 11.89 15.83
N SER A 249 19.36 12.36 17.07
CA SER A 249 20.67 12.63 17.66
C SER A 249 20.73 12.27 19.12
N TYR A 250 21.94 12.03 19.62
CA TYR A 250 22.23 11.78 21.02
C TYR A 250 23.49 12.51 21.47
N ALA A 251 23.56 12.84 22.76
CA ALA A 251 24.72 13.50 23.33
C ALA A 251 24.92 13.17 24.81
N ASP A 252 26.13 13.43 25.31
CA ASP A 252 26.46 13.48 26.72
C ASP A 252 25.61 14.55 27.44
N THR A 253 25.17 14.20 28.66
CA THR A 253 24.51 15.12 29.60
C THR A 253 25.46 15.49 30.72
N GLN A 254 25.78 16.78 30.88
CA GLN A 254 26.54 17.27 32.02
C GLN A 254 25.62 17.54 33.22
N PRO A 255 26.05 17.26 34.47
CA PRO A 255 27.36 16.73 34.88
C PRO A 255 27.44 15.19 34.92
N TYR A 256 26.35 14.47 34.63
CA TYR A 256 26.24 13.02 34.87
C TYR A 256 26.92 12.13 33.83
N ARG A 257 27.36 12.71 32.70
CA ARG A 257 28.01 12.06 31.56
C ARG A 257 27.23 10.87 30.99
N CYS A 258 25.90 10.92 31.09
CA CYS A 258 25.03 9.91 30.47
C CYS A 258 24.76 10.31 29.02
N ILE A 259 24.86 9.35 28.09
CA ILE A 259 24.47 9.56 26.69
C ILE A 259 22.96 9.35 26.58
N VAL A 260 22.24 10.36 26.09
CA VAL A 260 20.77 10.30 25.95
C VAL A 260 20.34 10.83 24.60
N LEU A 261 19.16 10.41 24.16
CA LEU A 261 18.54 10.92 22.94
C LEU A 261 18.14 12.39 23.11
N ARG A 262 18.46 13.18 22.09
CA ARG A 262 18.23 14.64 22.01
C ARG A 262 17.15 14.98 21.00
N SER A 263 17.12 14.24 19.89
CA SER A 263 16.08 14.35 18.88
C SER A 263 15.71 12.99 18.30
N LEU A 264 14.50 12.92 17.76
CA LEU A 264 13.98 11.80 16.98
C LEU A 264 13.29 12.35 15.73
N THR A 265 13.53 11.74 14.59
CA THR A 265 12.95 12.10 13.29
C THR A 265 12.36 10.84 12.67
N PHE A 266 11.03 10.79 12.55
CA PHE A 266 10.33 9.67 11.92
C PHE A 266 10.01 10.03 10.47
N LYS A 267 10.28 9.12 9.53
CA LYS A 267 9.80 9.23 8.14
C LYS A 267 8.86 8.09 7.80
N THR A 268 7.86 8.36 6.99
CA THR A 268 6.85 7.38 6.57
C THR A 268 6.96 7.01 5.09
N SER A 269 6.25 5.95 4.69
CA SER A 269 6.12 5.51 3.29
C SER A 269 5.55 6.58 2.36
N ASN A 270 4.78 7.53 2.89
CA ASN A 270 4.18 8.62 2.12
C ASN A 270 5.04 9.90 2.13
N GLY A 271 6.29 9.82 2.60
CA GLY A 271 7.24 10.93 2.62
C GLY A 271 7.04 11.93 3.77
N ARG A 272 6.06 11.73 4.65
CA ARG A 272 5.86 12.61 5.82
C ARG A 272 7.03 12.47 6.78
N THR A 273 7.46 13.59 7.35
CA THR A 273 8.54 13.64 8.34
C THR A 273 8.05 14.33 9.60
N SER A 274 8.27 13.72 10.76
CA SER A 274 7.97 14.31 12.07
C SER A 274 9.22 14.36 12.94
N VAL A 275 9.55 15.55 13.44
CA VAL A 275 10.76 15.82 14.22
C VAL A 275 10.39 16.17 15.66
N PHE A 276 11.07 15.54 16.61
CA PHE A 276 10.93 15.76 18.04
C PHE A 276 12.27 16.13 18.65
N GLY A 277 12.27 17.08 19.59
CA GLY A 277 13.47 17.53 20.28
C GLY A 277 14.36 18.43 19.44
N LYS A 278 15.61 18.62 19.88
CA LYS A 278 16.59 19.50 19.23
C LYS A 278 17.85 18.72 18.89
N GLU A 279 18.21 18.73 17.61
CA GLU A 279 19.40 18.04 17.13
C GLU A 279 20.67 18.59 17.79
N THR A 280 21.35 17.76 18.58
CA THR A 280 22.61 18.11 19.27
C THR A 280 23.44 16.85 19.48
N GLY A 281 24.77 16.97 19.28
CA GLY A 281 25.70 15.86 19.43
C GLY A 281 25.81 15.01 18.16
N THR A 282 25.79 13.69 18.31
CA THR A 282 25.97 12.72 17.23
C THR A 282 24.62 12.34 16.63
N THR A 283 24.50 12.38 15.30
CA THR A 283 23.30 11.96 14.57
C THR A 283 23.31 10.48 14.23
N PHE A 284 22.14 9.88 14.08
CA PHE A 284 21.96 8.50 13.63
C PHE A 284 20.77 8.38 12.68
N LEU A 285 20.73 7.29 11.91
CA LEU A 285 19.64 6.91 11.02
C LEU A 285 19.48 5.39 11.05
N LEU A 286 18.32 4.94 11.51
CA LEU A 286 17.86 3.57 11.43
C LEU A 286 16.92 3.47 10.23
N GLU A 287 17.35 2.75 9.20
CA GLU A 287 16.55 2.46 8.02
C GLU A 287 16.92 1.10 7.43
N SER A 288 15.97 0.47 6.76
CA SER A 288 16.18 -0.79 6.07
C SER A 288 15.38 -0.79 4.77
N GLN A 289 16.08 -0.81 3.63
CA GLN A 289 15.45 -0.69 2.32
C GLN A 289 14.36 -1.75 2.12
N GLY A 290 13.17 -1.30 1.69
CA GLY A 290 12.01 -2.17 1.45
C GLY A 290 11.30 -2.69 2.70
N ASN A 291 11.70 -2.25 3.90
CA ASN A 291 11.09 -2.67 5.16
C ASN A 291 10.43 -1.50 5.89
N ALA A 292 9.42 -1.82 6.69
CA ALA A 292 8.87 -0.88 7.68
C ALA A 292 9.34 -1.23 9.07
N ILE A 293 9.36 -0.21 9.93
CA ILE A 293 9.59 -0.34 11.36
C ILE A 293 8.30 -0.81 12.02
N VAL A 294 8.40 -1.95 12.69
CA VAL A 294 7.27 -2.66 13.32
C VAL A 294 7.46 -2.83 14.83
N GLY A 295 8.57 -2.37 15.39
CA GLY A 295 8.89 -2.54 16.80
C GLY A 295 10.08 -1.69 17.21
N PHE A 296 10.23 -1.47 18.52
CA PHE A 296 11.37 -0.74 19.08
C PHE A 296 11.98 -1.50 20.25
N HIS A 297 13.28 -1.31 20.44
CA HIS A 297 14.03 -1.72 21.63
C HIS A 297 15.02 -0.62 22.00
N GLY A 298 15.65 -0.71 23.16
CA GLY A 298 16.62 0.29 23.57
C GLY A 298 16.82 0.31 25.07
N ARG A 299 17.22 1.47 25.59
CA ARG A 299 17.48 1.68 27.01
C ARG A 299 16.87 2.98 27.51
N VAL A 300 16.41 2.95 28.76
CA VAL A 300 15.72 4.07 29.38
C VAL A 300 16.14 4.24 30.84
N GLY A 301 16.56 5.45 31.19
CA GLY A 301 16.82 5.90 32.54
C GLY A 301 15.82 6.98 32.93
N SER A 302 16.34 8.14 33.36
CA SER A 302 15.51 9.34 33.51
C SER A 302 15.15 9.96 32.15
N CYS A 303 16.00 9.74 31.13
CA CYS A 303 15.77 10.03 29.72
C CYS A 303 15.56 8.72 28.95
N VAL A 304 15.18 8.84 27.68
CA VAL A 304 15.39 7.77 26.70
C VAL A 304 16.87 7.80 26.32
N ASP A 305 17.59 6.74 26.67
CA ASP A 305 19.05 6.70 26.54
C ASP A 305 19.45 6.25 25.14
N SER A 306 18.79 5.22 24.61
CA SER A 306 19.03 4.66 23.28
C SER A 306 17.77 4.13 22.63
N ILE A 307 17.79 4.00 21.30
CA ILE A 307 16.72 3.41 20.49
C ILE A 307 17.30 2.49 19.40
N GLY A 308 16.65 1.36 19.20
CA GLY A 308 16.82 0.48 18.06
C GLY A 308 15.44 0.03 17.56
N GLU A 309 15.40 -0.59 16.39
CA GLU A 309 14.18 -0.96 15.70
C GLU A 309 14.08 -2.46 15.45
N TYR A 310 12.84 -2.91 15.27
CA TYR A 310 12.55 -4.12 14.53
C TYR A 310 11.98 -3.71 13.19
N TYR A 311 12.56 -4.20 12.10
CA TYR A 311 12.06 -3.96 10.76
C TYR A 311 11.61 -5.26 10.10
N ALA A 312 10.62 -5.16 9.23
CA ALA A 312 10.13 -6.29 8.43
C ALA A 312 9.60 -5.78 7.08
N PRO A 313 9.56 -6.65 6.05
CA PRO A 313 8.92 -6.32 4.80
C PRO A 313 7.48 -5.91 5.06
N PHE A 314 7.08 -4.78 4.48
CA PHE A 314 5.75 -4.22 4.66
C PHE A 314 5.23 -3.70 3.33
N SER A 315 4.05 -4.17 2.93
CA SER A 315 3.34 -3.67 1.75
C SER A 315 2.05 -2.99 2.22
N PRO A 316 2.01 -1.63 2.30
CA PRO A 316 0.79 -0.93 2.68
C PRO A 316 -0.33 -1.27 1.69
N TYR A 317 -1.56 -1.33 2.19
CA TYR A 317 -2.70 -1.34 1.29
C TYR A 317 -2.83 0.04 0.63
N PRO A 318 -3.32 0.11 -0.62
CA PRO A 318 -3.76 1.39 -1.14
C PRO A 318 -4.95 1.86 -0.30
N PRO A 319 -5.03 3.15 0.03
CA PRO A 319 -6.21 3.69 0.70
C PRO A 319 -7.46 3.41 -0.15
N PRO A 320 -8.61 3.13 0.49
CA PRO A 320 -9.85 2.85 -0.23
C PRO A 320 -10.18 4.04 -1.10
N THR A 321 -10.24 3.79 -2.41
CA THR A 321 -10.59 4.81 -3.39
C THR A 321 -12.09 4.78 -3.62
N GLU A 322 -12.70 5.97 -3.62
CA GLU A 322 -14.09 6.17 -4.00
C GLU A 322 -14.15 6.84 -5.36
N LYS A 323 -14.90 6.23 -6.29
CA LYS A 323 -15.22 6.82 -7.58
C LYS A 323 -16.47 7.68 -7.42
N LEU A 324 -16.32 9.00 -7.57
CA LEU A 324 -17.47 9.92 -7.57
C LEU A 324 -18.06 10.01 -8.98
N GLU A 325 -19.37 10.14 -9.07
CA GLU A 325 -20.08 10.28 -10.35
C GLU A 325 -19.57 11.48 -11.16
N GLY A 326 -19.39 11.27 -12.46
CA GLY A 326 -18.95 12.32 -13.38
C GLY A 326 -20.05 13.35 -13.63
N GLN A 327 -19.66 14.60 -13.79
CA GLN A 327 -20.56 15.70 -14.15
C GLN A 327 -20.16 16.31 -15.49
N GLY A 328 -21.16 16.71 -16.28
CA GLY A 328 -20.98 17.19 -17.64
C GLY A 328 -22.05 16.65 -18.58
N GLY A 329 -21.71 16.54 -19.87
CA GLY A 329 -22.63 16.11 -20.93
C GLY A 329 -22.59 14.61 -21.17
N ASP A 330 -23.69 14.09 -21.73
CA ASP A 330 -23.83 12.65 -22.00
C ASP A 330 -23.20 12.19 -23.33
N GLY A 331 -22.47 13.08 -24.02
CA GLY A 331 -21.84 12.76 -25.30
C GLY A 331 -20.49 12.06 -25.14
N GLY A 332 -20.08 11.36 -26.21
CA GLY A 332 -18.78 10.71 -26.30
C GLY A 332 -18.71 9.34 -25.61
N ASP A 333 -17.57 8.69 -25.83
CA ASP A 333 -17.26 7.40 -25.25
C ASP A 333 -16.76 7.58 -23.81
N SER A 334 -17.16 6.65 -22.94
CA SER A 334 -16.71 6.63 -21.55
C SER A 334 -15.24 6.21 -21.47
N TRP A 335 -14.50 6.86 -20.59
CA TRP A 335 -13.12 6.54 -20.26
C TRP A 335 -12.93 6.62 -18.74
N ASP A 336 -11.99 5.83 -18.22
CA ASP A 336 -11.64 5.80 -16.80
C ASP A 336 -10.18 5.40 -16.68
N ASP A 337 -9.31 6.32 -16.24
CA ASP A 337 -7.90 6.00 -16.02
C ASP A 337 -7.71 5.09 -14.80
N GLY A 338 -8.72 4.99 -13.94
CA GLY A 338 -8.66 4.33 -12.66
C GLY A 338 -8.06 5.22 -11.57
N ALA A 339 -7.70 4.56 -10.47
CA ALA A 339 -7.15 5.20 -9.29
C ALA A 339 -5.66 4.92 -9.17
N PHE A 340 -4.90 5.96 -8.81
CA PHE A 340 -3.45 5.90 -8.66
C PHE A 340 -3.03 6.32 -7.26
N LEU A 341 -1.74 6.22 -6.95
CA LEU A 341 -1.20 6.71 -5.68
C LEU A 341 -1.31 8.24 -5.62
N ASN A 342 -0.92 8.90 -6.73
CA ASN A 342 -0.95 10.35 -6.88
C ASN A 342 -1.17 10.79 -8.33
N VAL A 343 -1.67 12.00 -8.50
CA VAL A 343 -1.61 12.76 -9.76
C VAL A 343 -0.33 13.61 -9.69
N LYS A 344 0.50 13.58 -10.73
CA LYS A 344 1.75 14.35 -10.84
C LYS A 344 1.59 15.57 -11.75
N LYS A 345 0.88 15.39 -12.86
CA LYS A 345 0.71 16.41 -13.89
C LYS A 345 -0.68 16.32 -14.52
N VAL A 346 -1.25 17.47 -14.82
CA VAL A 346 -2.45 17.60 -15.65
C VAL A 346 -2.08 18.34 -16.93
N CYS A 347 -2.39 17.76 -18.09
CA CYS A 347 -2.16 18.35 -19.41
C CYS A 347 -3.52 18.61 -20.07
N ILE A 348 -3.75 19.84 -20.54
CA ILE A 348 -5.05 20.28 -21.04
C ILE A 348 -4.89 20.83 -22.45
N GLY A 349 -5.56 20.17 -23.40
CA GLY A 349 -5.67 20.62 -24.78
C GLY A 349 -6.88 21.53 -24.91
N GLN A 350 -6.63 22.81 -25.18
CA GLN A 350 -7.69 23.78 -25.45
C GLN A 350 -7.99 23.85 -26.95
N GLY A 351 -9.27 24.01 -27.27
CA GLY A 351 -9.77 24.29 -28.60
C GLY A 351 -10.51 25.62 -28.66
N GLN A 352 -10.98 25.99 -29.86
CA GLN A 352 -11.66 27.26 -30.09
C GLN A 352 -12.96 27.43 -29.28
N PHE A 353 -13.61 26.32 -28.91
CA PHE A 353 -14.93 26.32 -28.28
C PHE A 353 -14.95 25.65 -26.89
N GLY A 354 -13.80 25.28 -26.32
CA GLY A 354 -13.75 24.61 -25.02
C GLY A 354 -12.55 23.68 -24.87
N ILE A 355 -12.66 22.73 -23.94
CA ILE A 355 -11.62 21.72 -23.70
C ILE A 355 -11.78 20.58 -24.69
N VAL A 356 -10.75 20.35 -25.51
CA VAL A 356 -10.78 19.31 -26.55
C VAL A 356 -10.12 18.01 -26.11
N SER A 357 -9.11 18.09 -25.25
CA SER A 357 -8.47 16.92 -24.68
C SER A 357 -7.93 17.15 -23.28
N VAL A 358 -7.87 16.08 -22.50
CA VAL A 358 -7.14 16.03 -21.22
C VAL A 358 -6.26 14.81 -21.19
N LYS A 359 -5.14 14.94 -20.49
CA LYS A 359 -4.18 13.86 -20.27
C LYS A 359 -3.56 14.05 -18.91
N PHE A 360 -3.25 12.95 -18.22
CA PHE A 360 -2.74 12.99 -16.86
C PHE A 360 -1.46 12.16 -16.75
N GLU A 361 -0.56 12.59 -15.87
CA GLU A 361 0.54 11.76 -15.41
C GLU A 361 0.30 11.40 -13.95
N TYR A 362 0.44 10.13 -13.64
CA TYR A 362 0.17 9.56 -12.34
C TYR A 362 1.41 8.89 -11.76
N GLU A 363 1.37 8.60 -10.46
CA GLU A 363 2.29 7.70 -9.79
C GLU A 363 1.54 6.43 -9.40
N ASN A 364 2.01 5.26 -9.84
CA ASN A 364 1.40 3.99 -9.49
C ASN A 364 1.85 3.48 -8.10
N ASP A 365 1.28 2.36 -7.65
CA ASP A 365 1.65 1.70 -6.39
C ASP A 365 3.14 1.28 -6.32
N ALA A 366 3.84 1.20 -7.46
CA ALA A 366 5.28 0.92 -7.55
C ALA A 366 6.15 2.19 -7.49
N SER A 367 5.55 3.37 -7.27
CA SER A 367 6.22 4.68 -7.31
C SER A 367 6.82 5.02 -8.68
N GLU A 368 6.27 4.44 -9.75
CA GLU A 368 6.64 4.73 -11.14
C GLU A 368 5.69 5.75 -11.75
N VAL A 369 6.22 6.59 -12.63
CA VAL A 369 5.41 7.55 -13.39
C VAL A 369 4.68 6.82 -14.51
N VAL A 370 3.36 6.89 -14.50
CA VAL A 370 2.47 6.34 -15.53
C VAL A 370 1.82 7.49 -16.28
N VAL A 371 2.01 7.51 -17.58
CA VAL A 371 1.38 8.49 -18.46
C VAL A 371 0.04 7.92 -18.90
N GLY A 372 -1.06 8.56 -18.50
CA GLY A 372 -2.41 8.19 -18.90
C GLY A 372 -2.68 8.44 -20.38
N ASP A 373 -3.74 7.82 -20.88
CA ASP A 373 -4.20 8.02 -22.24
C ASP A 373 -4.70 9.46 -22.46
N GLU A 374 -4.68 9.89 -23.72
CA GLU A 374 -5.24 11.17 -24.09
C GLU A 374 -6.74 11.02 -24.33
N HIS A 375 -7.55 11.78 -23.58
CA HIS A 375 -9.00 11.73 -23.64
C HIS A 375 -9.54 12.92 -24.40
N GLY A 376 -9.97 12.68 -25.64
CA GLY A 376 -10.45 13.69 -26.56
C GLY A 376 -9.64 13.71 -27.86
N LYS A 377 -9.59 14.87 -28.53
CA LYS A 377 -8.83 15.01 -29.77
C LYS A 377 -7.62 15.90 -29.59
N ALA A 378 -6.47 15.40 -30.05
CA ALA A 378 -5.22 16.16 -30.09
C ALA A 378 -5.41 17.53 -30.74
N THR A 379 -5.00 18.56 -30.01
CA THR A 379 -5.09 19.94 -30.46
C THR A 379 -3.82 20.37 -31.20
N LEU A 380 -3.99 21.19 -32.24
CA LEU A 380 -2.87 21.83 -32.94
C LEU A 380 -2.24 22.98 -32.12
N LEU A 381 -2.92 23.43 -31.06
CA LEU A 381 -2.51 24.56 -30.21
C LEU A 381 -1.55 24.15 -29.08
N GLY A 382 -1.25 22.85 -28.94
CA GLY A 382 -0.42 22.32 -27.85
C GLY A 382 -1.18 22.15 -26.53
N TYR A 383 -0.45 21.75 -25.49
CA TYR A 383 -0.97 21.46 -24.16
C TYR A 383 -0.53 22.50 -23.16
N GLU A 384 -1.45 22.95 -22.31
CA GLU A 384 -1.09 23.62 -21.07
C GLU A 384 -0.89 22.59 -19.97
N GLU A 385 0.20 22.73 -19.21
CA GLU A 385 0.61 21.78 -18.18
C GLU A 385 0.45 22.40 -16.78
N PHE A 386 -0.07 21.60 -15.87
CA PHE A 386 -0.14 21.90 -14.44
C PHE A 386 0.58 20.81 -13.66
N GLU A 387 1.85 21.08 -13.32
CA GLU A 387 2.71 20.20 -12.52
C GLU A 387 2.52 20.45 -11.02
N LEU A 388 2.40 19.38 -10.25
CA LEU A 388 2.23 19.40 -8.79
C LEU A 388 3.58 19.20 -8.08
N ASP A 389 3.84 19.97 -7.03
CA ASP A 389 5.04 19.82 -6.18
C ASP A 389 4.91 18.63 -5.20
N TYR A 390 4.98 17.43 -5.75
CA TYR A 390 4.85 16.18 -5.01
C TYR A 390 6.06 15.92 -4.07
N PRO A 391 5.87 15.40 -2.84
CA PRO A 391 4.63 14.93 -2.21
C PRO A 391 3.85 15.99 -1.44
N SER A 392 4.31 17.23 -1.45
CA SER A 392 3.72 18.30 -0.63
C SER A 392 2.42 18.85 -1.20
N GLU A 393 2.24 18.77 -2.52
CA GLU A 393 1.07 19.27 -3.25
C GLU A 393 0.20 18.13 -3.81
N TYR A 394 -1.11 18.23 -3.60
CA TYR A 394 -2.11 17.32 -4.13
C TYR A 394 -3.43 18.04 -4.44
N ILE A 395 -4.16 17.55 -5.44
CA ILE A 395 -5.44 18.13 -5.87
C ILE A 395 -6.54 17.77 -4.85
N THR A 396 -7.33 18.75 -4.44
CA THR A 396 -8.45 18.61 -3.50
C THR A 396 -9.81 18.80 -4.19
N SER A 397 -9.87 19.61 -5.24
CA SER A 397 -11.09 19.76 -6.05
C SER A 397 -10.83 20.16 -7.49
N VAL A 398 -11.81 19.87 -8.35
CA VAL A 398 -11.88 20.37 -9.73
C VAL A 398 -13.14 21.19 -9.90
N GLU A 399 -12.97 22.45 -10.29
CA GLU A 399 -14.05 23.28 -10.80
C GLU A 399 -14.10 23.15 -12.32
N ALA A 400 -15.31 23.00 -12.85
CA ALA A 400 -15.54 22.91 -14.28
C ALA A 400 -16.72 23.79 -14.71
N CYS A 401 -16.65 24.25 -15.96
CA CYS A 401 -17.77 24.88 -16.66
C CYS A 401 -18.24 23.97 -17.78
N GLN A 402 -19.55 23.89 -17.98
CA GLN A 402 -20.17 23.18 -19.08
C GLN A 402 -21.10 24.10 -19.86
N ASP A 403 -21.01 24.08 -21.18
CA ASP A 403 -21.95 24.78 -22.06
C ASP A 403 -22.31 23.94 -23.28
N LYS A 404 -23.46 24.23 -23.88
CA LYS A 404 -23.87 23.66 -25.16
C LYS A 404 -23.39 24.57 -26.28
N VAL A 405 -22.15 24.36 -26.73
CA VAL A 405 -21.53 25.16 -27.79
C VAL A 405 -22.10 24.83 -29.17
N MET A 406 -22.10 25.80 -30.08
CA MET A 406 -22.59 25.59 -31.44
C MET A 406 -21.78 24.52 -32.17
N GLY A 407 -22.45 23.45 -32.61
CA GLY A 407 -21.84 22.30 -33.28
C GLY A 407 -21.69 21.05 -32.40
N ALA A 408 -21.90 21.15 -31.09
CA ALA A 408 -21.92 19.99 -30.19
C ALA A 408 -23.36 19.46 -30.00
N GLU A 409 -23.54 18.14 -30.12
CA GLU A 409 -24.85 17.50 -29.92
C GLU A 409 -25.30 17.59 -28.45
N THR A 410 -24.35 17.48 -27.52
CA THR A 410 -24.52 17.57 -26.07
C THR A 410 -23.60 18.64 -25.46
N GLY A 411 -23.79 18.97 -24.18
CA GLY A 411 -22.92 19.93 -23.50
C GLY A 411 -21.47 19.43 -23.42
N VAL A 412 -20.52 20.35 -23.53
CA VAL A 412 -19.07 20.10 -23.44
C VAL A 412 -18.46 20.92 -22.31
N LEU A 413 -17.32 20.48 -21.79
CA LEU A 413 -16.57 21.22 -20.79
C LEU A 413 -15.83 22.38 -21.47
N THR A 414 -16.11 23.58 -21.01
CA THR A 414 -15.55 24.83 -21.55
C THR A 414 -14.39 25.35 -20.71
N MET A 415 -14.36 25.02 -19.42
CA MET A 415 -13.31 25.43 -18.48
C MET A 415 -13.02 24.33 -17.47
N LEU A 416 -11.75 24.19 -17.10
CA LEU A 416 -11.29 23.41 -15.95
C LEU A 416 -10.37 24.25 -15.07
N ARG A 417 -10.50 24.11 -13.75
CA ARG A 417 -9.62 24.73 -12.77
C ARG A 417 -9.42 23.79 -11.59
N PHE A 418 -8.17 23.62 -11.18
CA PHE A 418 -7.78 22.66 -10.16
C PHE A 418 -7.40 23.41 -8.88
N LYS A 419 -7.93 22.97 -7.75
CA LYS A 419 -7.53 23.46 -6.43
C LYS A 419 -6.68 22.39 -5.76
N THR A 420 -5.53 22.78 -5.23
CA THR A 420 -4.65 21.92 -4.45
C THR A 420 -4.71 22.33 -2.98
N ASN A 421 -4.02 21.58 -2.12
CA ASN A 421 -3.82 21.96 -0.72
C ASN A 421 -2.94 23.22 -0.55
N ILE A 422 -2.26 23.68 -1.61
CA ILE A 422 -1.33 24.82 -1.56
C ILE A 422 -1.84 26.01 -2.38
N ARG A 423 -2.37 25.77 -3.58
CA ARG A 423 -2.73 26.82 -4.56
C ARG A 423 -3.94 26.45 -5.40
N ILE A 424 -4.34 27.39 -6.26
CA ILE A 424 -5.36 27.19 -7.29
C ILE A 424 -4.68 27.41 -8.63
N SER A 425 -4.90 26.50 -9.58
CA SER A 425 -4.37 26.61 -10.95
C SER A 425 -4.99 27.81 -11.69
N PRO A 426 -4.41 28.24 -12.81
CA PRO A 426 -5.13 29.04 -13.80
C PRO A 426 -6.42 28.34 -14.24
N SER A 427 -7.36 29.13 -14.76
CA SER A 427 -8.50 28.58 -15.50
C SER A 427 -8.05 28.20 -16.89
N PHE A 428 -8.18 26.93 -17.22
CA PHE A 428 -7.92 26.41 -18.56
C PHE A 428 -9.22 26.46 -19.35
N GLY A 429 -9.22 27.10 -20.52
CA GLY A 429 -10.42 27.32 -21.32
C GLY A 429 -11.21 28.58 -20.96
N LEU A 430 -12.47 28.63 -21.39
CA LEU A 430 -13.34 29.80 -21.27
C LEU A 430 -14.45 29.56 -20.26
N LYS A 431 -14.54 30.42 -19.26
CA LYS A 431 -15.61 30.38 -18.24
C LYS A 431 -16.96 30.75 -18.87
N ALA A 432 -17.69 29.74 -19.35
CA ALA A 432 -18.98 29.90 -20.00
C ALA A 432 -19.93 28.74 -19.63
N GLY A 433 -21.21 29.06 -19.43
CA GLY A 433 -22.25 28.08 -19.11
C GLY A 433 -22.42 27.79 -17.61
N PHE A 434 -22.83 26.56 -17.29
CA PHE A 434 -23.10 26.09 -15.93
C PHE A 434 -21.80 25.66 -15.23
N ASN A 435 -21.63 26.09 -13.98
CA ASN A 435 -20.47 25.75 -13.16
C ASN A 435 -20.79 24.65 -12.15
N PHE A 436 -19.87 23.70 -11.99
CA PHE A 436 -19.91 22.71 -10.93
C PHE A 436 -18.52 22.48 -10.34
N VAL A 437 -18.48 21.92 -9.13
CA VAL A 437 -17.26 21.55 -8.43
C VAL A 437 -17.35 20.08 -8.03
N LEU A 438 -16.30 19.34 -8.32
CA LEU A 438 -16.10 17.97 -7.87
C LEU A 438 -15.11 18.01 -6.70
N GLU A 439 -15.60 17.68 -5.50
CA GLU A 439 -14.81 17.62 -4.29
C GLU A 439 -15.41 16.66 -3.27
N LYS A 440 -14.58 16.20 -2.33
CA LYS A 440 -15.03 15.49 -1.15
C LYS A 440 -14.21 15.95 0.05
N GLU A 441 -14.89 16.39 1.10
CA GLU A 441 -14.25 16.89 2.31
C GLU A 441 -13.31 15.83 2.91
N GLY A 442 -12.11 16.25 3.31
CA GLY A 442 -11.09 15.36 3.87
C GLY A 442 -10.49 14.37 2.88
N HIS A 443 -10.64 14.55 1.56
CA HIS A 443 -10.06 13.67 0.54
C HIS A 443 -9.23 14.45 -0.49
N LYS A 444 -8.23 13.77 -1.06
CA LYS A 444 -7.48 14.22 -2.24
C LYS A 444 -7.94 13.43 -3.47
N ILE A 445 -7.78 14.03 -4.64
CA ILE A 445 -8.09 13.39 -5.92
C ILE A 445 -6.87 12.58 -6.37
N ASN A 446 -7.10 11.33 -6.75
CA ASN A 446 -6.05 10.38 -7.16
C ASN A 446 -6.32 9.68 -8.51
N GLY A 447 -7.30 10.15 -9.27
CA GLY A 447 -7.62 9.62 -10.58
C GLY A 447 -8.77 10.37 -11.24
N PHE A 448 -8.91 10.20 -12.54
CA PHE A 448 -9.96 10.84 -13.34
C PHE A 448 -10.67 9.84 -14.24
N HIS A 449 -11.95 10.13 -14.50
CA HIS A 449 -12.77 9.41 -15.47
C HIS A 449 -13.73 10.38 -16.14
N GLY A 450 -14.43 9.97 -17.19
CA GLY A 450 -15.39 10.83 -17.86
C GLY A 450 -15.88 10.32 -19.19
N LYS A 451 -16.29 11.26 -20.05
CA LYS A 451 -16.70 10.97 -21.43
C LYS A 451 -16.08 11.96 -22.39
N SER A 452 -15.57 11.47 -23.51
CA SER A 452 -14.92 12.31 -24.52
C SER A 452 -15.19 11.82 -25.94
N SER A 453 -15.10 12.73 -26.90
CA SER A 453 -15.15 12.44 -28.33
C SER A 453 -14.14 13.33 -29.06
N SER A 454 -14.60 14.18 -29.97
CA SER A 454 -13.80 15.32 -30.46
C SER A 454 -13.59 16.42 -29.40
N MET A 455 -14.39 16.40 -28.33
CA MET A 455 -14.31 17.31 -27.19
C MET A 455 -14.50 16.56 -25.88
N LEU A 456 -14.14 17.20 -24.76
CA LEU A 456 -14.40 16.66 -23.43
C LEU A 456 -15.84 16.97 -23.02
N HIS A 457 -16.66 15.94 -22.79
CA HIS A 457 -18.06 16.11 -22.43
C HIS A 457 -18.29 16.08 -20.92
N GLN A 458 -17.65 15.13 -20.24
CA GLN A 458 -17.85 14.86 -18.83
C GLN A 458 -16.51 14.60 -18.15
N ILE A 459 -16.40 15.03 -16.89
CA ILE A 459 -15.28 14.70 -16.01
C ILE A 459 -15.81 14.23 -14.66
N GLY A 460 -15.14 13.24 -14.09
CA GLY A 460 -15.37 12.65 -12.78
C GLY A 460 -14.03 12.42 -12.09
N ILE A 461 -14.08 12.18 -10.78
CA ILE A 461 -12.88 12.06 -9.94
C ILE A 461 -12.91 10.79 -9.10
N HIS A 462 -11.73 10.23 -8.89
CA HIS A 462 -11.45 9.24 -7.86
C HIS A 462 -10.83 9.96 -6.66
N VAL A 463 -11.28 9.63 -5.44
CA VAL A 463 -10.86 10.29 -4.21
C VAL A 463 -10.39 9.32 -3.14
N ILE A 464 -9.34 9.71 -2.40
CA ILE A 464 -8.80 8.97 -1.25
C ILE A 464 -8.67 9.88 -0.03
N PRO A 465 -8.88 9.38 1.20
CA PRO A 465 -8.78 10.20 2.41
C PRO A 465 -7.40 10.87 2.55
N ILE A 466 -7.39 12.15 2.93
CA ILE A 466 -6.21 12.89 3.34
C ILE A 466 -5.89 12.47 4.77
N THR A 467 -4.63 12.14 5.02
CA THR A 467 -4.18 11.83 6.39
C THR A 467 -3.15 12.84 6.83
N GLU A 468 -3.57 13.65 7.82
CA GLU A 468 -2.80 14.72 8.45
C GLU A 468 -1.57 14.21 9.21
#